data_AF-A0A3N5RDI8-F1
#
_entry.id   AF-A0A3N5RDI8-F1
#
_cell.length_a   1.000
_cell.length_b   1.000
_cell.length_c   1.000
_cell.angle_alpha   90.00
_cell.angle_beta   90.00
_cell.angle_gamma   90.00
#
_symmetry.space_group_name_H-M   'P 1'
#
loop_
_entity.id
_entity.type
_entity.pdbx_description
1 polymer ?
#
loop_
_entity_poly.entity_id
_entity_poly.type
_entity_poly.pdbx_seq_one_letter_code
_entity_poly.pdbx_strand_id
1 'polypeptide(L)'
;MTDWTKEIDSPGERKWEEFYRNRFQHDRRVRTTHGVNCTGSCSWEVFVKDGIVTWELQATDYPQLEEGLPPYEPRGCQRGISFSWYLYSPIRVKYPYARGILIDLWREARKKYSDPVAAWA
;
A
#
# COMPACT_ATOMS: atom_id res chain seq x y z
N MET A 1 -48.00 16.08 10.15
CA MET A 1 -46.54 15.82 10.14
C MET A 1 -46.03 16.47 8.87
N THR A 2 -45.40 17.64 8.99
CA THR A 2 -44.83 18.37 7.85
C THR A 2 -43.56 17.66 7.42
N ASP A 3 -43.55 17.25 6.15
CA ASP A 3 -42.40 16.67 5.47
C ASP A 3 -41.29 17.72 5.39
N TRP A 4 -40.32 17.66 6.31
CA TRP A 4 -39.26 18.66 6.47
C TRP A 4 -38.00 18.31 5.67
N THR A 5 -38.01 17.18 4.96
CA THR A 5 -36.91 16.72 4.12
C THR A 5 -37.40 16.58 2.69
N LYS A 6 -36.94 17.47 1.81
CA LYS A 6 -37.19 17.31 0.37
C LYS A 6 -36.20 16.29 -0.19
N GLU A 7 -36.59 15.02 -0.27
CA GLU A 7 -35.86 14.03 -1.05
C GLU A 7 -36.08 14.31 -2.54
N ILE A 8 -35.04 14.82 -3.21
CA ILE A 8 -35.04 15.03 -4.65
C ILE A 8 -34.54 13.74 -5.30
N ASP A 9 -35.46 12.80 -5.53
CA ASP A 9 -35.19 11.64 -6.38
C ASP A 9 -35.42 12.02 -7.84
N SER A 10 -34.31 12.26 -8.57
CA SER A 10 -34.31 12.43 -10.02
C SER A 10 -33.42 11.35 -10.64
N PRO A 11 -33.89 10.09 -10.75
CA PRO A 11 -33.09 8.97 -11.27
C PRO A 11 -32.54 9.23 -12.69
N GLY A 12 -33.25 10.04 -13.48
CA GLY A 12 -32.83 10.42 -14.83
C GLY A 12 -31.55 11.28 -14.87
N GLU A 13 -31.26 12.03 -13.81
CA GLU A 13 -30.02 12.82 -13.73
C GLU A 13 -28.78 11.98 -13.42
N ARG A 14 -28.95 10.78 -12.85
CA ARG A 14 -27.87 9.80 -12.54
C ARG A 14 -26.68 10.39 -11.76
N LYS A 15 -26.90 11.46 -10.98
CA LYS A 15 -25.86 12.16 -10.20
C LYS A 15 -25.16 11.27 -9.18
N TRP A 16 -25.85 10.24 -8.66
CA TRP A 16 -25.27 9.28 -7.71
C TRP A 16 -24.07 8.51 -8.28
N GLU A 17 -23.96 8.37 -9.61
CA GLU A 17 -22.84 7.68 -10.25
C GLU A 17 -21.50 8.39 -10.05
N GLU A 18 -21.55 9.71 -9.79
CA GLU A 18 -20.37 10.52 -9.52
C GLU A 18 -19.61 10.03 -8.28
N PHE A 19 -20.33 9.45 -7.32
CA PHE A 19 -19.73 8.81 -6.15
C PHE A 19 -18.71 7.72 -6.56
N TYR A 20 -19.09 6.82 -7.46
CA TYR A 20 -18.22 5.73 -7.92
C TYR A 20 -17.12 6.24 -8.86
N ARG A 21 -17.40 7.25 -9.70
CA ARG A 21 -16.37 7.89 -10.54
C ARG A 21 -15.28 8.52 -9.68
N ASN A 22 -15.66 9.30 -8.67
CA ASN A 22 -14.74 9.94 -7.74
C ASN A 22 -13.93 8.94 -6.91
N ARG A 23 -14.53 7.78 -6.59
CA ARG A 23 -13.81 6.70 -5.91
C ARG A 23 -12.67 6.14 -6.78
N PHE A 24 -12.89 5.97 -8.08
CA PHE A 24 -11.89 5.43 -9.00
C PHE A 24 -10.84 6.45 -9.44
N GLN A 25 -11.21 7.73 -9.55
CA GLN A 25 -10.28 8.82 -9.83
C GLN A 25 -9.17 8.90 -8.76
N HIS A 26 -7.96 9.16 -9.22
CA HIS A 26 -6.73 9.18 -8.43
C HIS A 26 -5.78 10.26 -8.95
N ASP A 27 -4.82 10.68 -8.12
CA ASP A 27 -3.91 11.79 -8.40
C ASP A 27 -2.81 11.36 -9.36
N ARG A 28 -2.26 10.15 -9.14
CA ARG A 28 -1.20 9.58 -9.95
C ARG A 28 -1.13 8.06 -9.82
N ARG A 29 -0.45 7.46 -10.79
CA ARG A 29 -0.02 6.06 -10.79
C ARG A 29 1.50 5.98 -10.70
N VAL A 30 2.01 5.02 -9.94
CA VAL A 30 3.45 4.82 -9.72
C VAL A 30 3.80 3.36 -10.03
N ARG A 31 4.81 3.13 -10.86
CA ARG A 31 5.28 1.79 -11.17
C ARG A 31 6.10 1.21 -10.03
N THR A 32 5.81 -0.04 -9.65
CA THR A 32 6.58 -0.78 -8.65
C THR A 32 6.42 -2.30 -8.83
N THR A 33 7.03 -3.09 -7.94
CA THR A 33 6.88 -4.54 -7.84
C THR A 33 6.87 -4.98 -6.38
N HIS A 34 6.56 -6.25 -6.10
CA HIS A 34 6.60 -6.82 -4.76
C HIS A 34 7.92 -7.57 -4.54
N GLY A 35 8.77 -7.04 -3.65
CA GLY A 35 10.06 -7.63 -3.25
C GLY A 35 9.91 -8.83 -2.32
N VAL A 36 9.12 -9.83 -2.72
CA VAL A 36 8.87 -11.07 -1.96
C VAL A 36 9.32 -12.27 -2.78
N ASN A 37 9.82 -13.31 -2.11
CA ASN A 37 10.34 -14.53 -2.75
C ASN A 37 9.20 -15.41 -3.32
N CYS A 38 8.59 -14.99 -4.42
CA CYS A 38 7.41 -15.63 -5.01
C CYS A 38 7.57 -16.06 -6.47
N THR A 39 8.77 -15.87 -7.06
CA THR A 39 9.10 -16.05 -8.49
C THR A 39 8.30 -15.19 -9.49
N GLY A 40 7.29 -14.46 -9.01
CA GLY A 40 6.37 -13.70 -9.86
C GLY A 40 7.04 -12.53 -10.57
N SER A 41 7.81 -11.69 -9.86
CA SER A 41 8.42 -10.47 -10.41
C SER A 41 7.43 -9.59 -11.21
N CYS A 42 6.16 -9.56 -10.78
CA CYS A 42 5.09 -8.85 -11.48
C CYS A 42 5.25 -7.34 -11.28
N SER A 43 5.21 -6.57 -12.36
CA SER A 43 5.06 -5.11 -12.37
C SER A 43 3.62 -4.70 -12.05
N TRP A 44 3.48 -3.69 -11.22
CA TRP A 44 2.22 -3.13 -10.75
C TRP A 44 2.18 -1.62 -10.94
N GLU A 45 0.99 -1.07 -11.15
CA GLU A 45 0.68 0.34 -10.98
C GLU A 45 0.01 0.53 -9.62
N VAL A 46 0.66 1.31 -8.75
CA VAL A 46 0.11 1.74 -7.46
C VAL A 46 -0.58 3.07 -7.64
N PHE A 47 -1.82 3.16 -7.18
CA PHE A 47 -2.65 4.35 -7.29
C PHE A 47 -2.57 5.17 -6.00
N VAL A 48 -2.28 6.45 -6.16
CA VAL A 48 -2.24 7.44 -5.08
C VAL A 48 -3.42 8.37 -5.24
N LYS A 49 -4.19 8.57 -4.17
CA LYS A 49 -5.31 9.51 -4.10
C LYS A 49 -5.23 10.26 -2.79
N ASP A 50 -5.42 11.58 -2.84
CA ASP A 50 -5.30 12.48 -1.68
C ASP A 50 -3.96 12.30 -0.94
N GLY A 51 -2.89 12.07 -1.70
CA GLY A 51 -1.54 11.86 -1.17
C GLY A 51 -1.29 10.51 -0.48
N ILE A 52 -2.26 9.60 -0.42
CA ILE A 52 -2.09 8.26 0.15
C ILE A 52 -2.20 7.17 -0.92
N VAL A 53 -1.42 6.10 -0.79
CA VAL A 53 -1.61 4.88 -1.58
C VAL A 53 -2.97 4.25 -1.22
N THR A 54 -3.79 3.95 -2.22
CA THR A 54 -5.15 3.42 -2.02
C THR A 54 -5.32 1.99 -2.49
N TRP A 55 -4.86 1.64 -3.69
CA TRP A 55 -4.90 0.29 -4.25
C TRP A 55 -3.80 0.12 -5.31
N GLU A 56 -3.66 -1.10 -5.82
CA GLU A 56 -2.79 -1.44 -6.94
C GLU A 56 -3.53 -2.23 -8.02
N LEU A 57 -3.11 -2.12 -9.27
CA LEU A 57 -3.51 -3.01 -10.37
C LEU A 57 -2.27 -3.44 -11.14
N GLN A 58 -2.34 -4.56 -11.83
CA GLN A 58 -1.21 -5.02 -12.62
C GLN A 58 -0.90 -4.05 -13.75
N ALA A 59 0.39 -3.84 -14.01
CA ALA A 59 0.82 -3.21 -15.25
C ALA A 59 0.76 -4.24 -16.39
N THR A 60 0.35 -3.80 -17.57
CA THR A 60 0.12 -4.69 -18.73
C THR A 60 1.06 -4.41 -19.91
N ASP A 61 2.05 -3.54 -19.72
CA ASP A 61 2.96 -3.03 -20.76
C ASP A 61 4.32 -3.74 -20.78
N TYR A 62 4.35 -5.04 -20.49
CA TYR A 62 5.55 -5.83 -20.73
C TYR A 62 5.87 -5.85 -22.24
N PRO A 63 7.15 -5.85 -22.63
CA PRO A 63 7.52 -6.08 -24.03
C PRO A 63 6.91 -7.38 -24.55
N GLN A 64 6.45 -7.36 -25.80
CA GLN A 64 6.02 -8.57 -26.50
C GLN A 64 7.21 -9.51 -26.69
N LEU A 65 6.96 -10.82 -26.62
CA LEU A 65 7.99 -11.84 -26.77
C LEU A 65 8.34 -12.06 -28.24
N GLU A 66 7.39 -12.60 -29.00
CA GLU A 66 7.46 -12.83 -30.44
C GLU A 66 6.05 -13.00 -31.00
N GLU A 67 5.93 -12.96 -32.33
CA GLU A 67 4.66 -13.20 -33.00
C GLU A 67 4.18 -14.63 -32.77
N GLY A 68 2.89 -14.79 -32.43
CA GLY A 68 2.27 -16.10 -32.20
C GLY A 68 2.34 -16.60 -30.75
N LEU A 69 3.16 -16.00 -29.88
CA LEU A 69 3.12 -16.28 -28.44
C LEU A 69 2.17 -15.34 -27.68
N PRO A 70 1.41 -15.84 -26.69
CA PRO A 70 0.61 -14.98 -25.83
C PRO A 70 1.53 -14.07 -24.98
N PRO A 71 1.10 -12.82 -24.70
CA PRO A 71 1.87 -11.91 -23.87
C PRO A 71 1.88 -12.35 -22.41
N TYR A 72 2.79 -11.77 -21.61
CA TYR A 72 2.88 -12.05 -20.17
C TYR A 72 1.81 -11.36 -19.32
N GLU A 73 1.21 -10.29 -19.82
CA GLU A 73 0.21 -9.54 -19.08
C GLU A 73 -1.01 -10.42 -18.72
N PRO A 74 -1.71 -10.13 -17.60
CA PRO A 74 -1.40 -9.11 -16.59
C PRO A 74 -0.41 -9.59 -15.52
N ARG A 75 -0.04 -10.88 -15.50
CA ARG A 75 0.56 -11.54 -14.33
C ARG A 75 -0.26 -11.24 -13.05
N GLY A 76 0.42 -11.08 -11.91
CA GLY A 76 -0.19 -10.76 -10.62
C GLY A 76 -0.73 -11.99 -9.88
N CYS A 77 -1.12 -11.79 -8.62
CA CYS A 77 -1.79 -12.81 -7.80
C CYS A 77 -2.57 -12.16 -6.66
N GLN A 78 -3.39 -12.94 -5.95
CA GLN A 78 -4.22 -12.48 -4.82
C GLN A 78 -3.39 -11.94 -3.63
N ARG A 79 -2.12 -12.33 -3.52
CA ARG A 79 -1.21 -11.81 -2.48
C ARG A 79 -0.66 -10.45 -2.87
N GLY A 80 -0.40 -10.24 -4.16
CA GLY A 80 0.08 -8.96 -4.67
C GLY A 80 -1.00 -7.87 -4.64
N ILE A 81 -2.23 -8.18 -5.06
CA ILE A 81 -3.34 -7.21 -5.12
C ILE A 81 -3.76 -6.66 -3.74
N SER A 82 -3.32 -7.31 -2.65
CA SER A 82 -3.65 -6.91 -1.28
C SER A 82 -2.49 -6.22 -0.55
N PHE A 83 -1.36 -5.95 -1.21
CA PHE A 83 -0.16 -5.46 -0.54
C PHE A 83 -0.31 -4.03 0.01
N SER A 84 -1.09 -3.17 -0.66
CA SER A 84 -1.43 -1.81 -0.19
C SER A 84 -1.99 -1.78 1.23
N TRP A 85 -2.63 -2.86 1.70
CA TRP A 85 -3.11 -2.98 3.08
C TRP A 85 -2.00 -2.79 4.12
N TYR A 86 -0.80 -3.32 3.87
CA TYR A 86 0.32 -3.25 4.82
C TYR A 86 0.80 -1.84 5.12
N LEU A 87 0.50 -0.85 4.27
CA LEU A 87 1.00 0.51 4.46
C LEU A 87 0.44 1.14 5.74
N TYR A 88 -0.83 0.87 6.05
CA TYR A 88 -1.56 1.49 7.16
C TYR A 88 -2.22 0.46 8.10
N SER A 89 -1.97 -0.83 7.88
CA SER A 89 -2.51 -1.89 8.73
C SER A 89 -2.04 -1.78 10.19
N PRO A 90 -2.79 -2.37 11.14
CA PRO A 90 -2.41 -2.38 12.55
C PRO A 90 -1.08 -3.09 12.84
N ILE A 91 -0.55 -3.87 11.89
CA ILE A 91 0.72 -4.60 12.04
C ILE A 91 1.92 -3.87 11.42
N ARG A 92 1.73 -2.65 10.88
CA ARG A 92 2.83 -1.85 10.34
C ARG A 92 3.81 -1.48 11.46
N VAL A 93 5.06 -1.92 11.35
CA VAL A 93 6.16 -1.45 12.21
C VAL A 93 6.45 0.01 11.87
N LYS A 94 6.21 0.91 12.84
CA LYS A 94 6.35 2.38 12.68
C LYS A 94 7.67 2.93 13.22
N TYR A 95 8.30 2.22 14.16
CA TYR A 95 9.48 2.65 14.89
C TYR A 95 10.49 1.50 15.02
N PRO A 96 11.78 1.77 15.24
CA PRO A 96 12.72 0.74 15.66
C PRO A 96 12.34 0.24 17.05
N TYR A 97 12.23 -1.08 17.20
CA TYR A 97 11.95 -1.73 18.48
C TYR A 97 13.15 -2.54 18.95
N ALA A 98 13.32 -2.61 20.26
CA ALA A 98 14.26 -3.49 20.93
C ALA A 98 13.58 -4.06 22.18
N ARG A 99 14.08 -5.20 22.67
CA ARG A 99 13.53 -5.83 23.89
C ARG A 99 13.71 -4.88 25.07
N GLY A 100 12.65 -4.66 25.86
CA GLY A 100 12.68 -3.71 26.99
C GLY A 100 13.86 -3.94 27.94
N ILE A 101 14.04 -5.18 28.41
CA ILE A 101 15.15 -5.57 29.29
C ILE A 101 16.52 -5.23 28.67
N LEU A 102 16.70 -5.45 27.37
CA LEU A 102 17.95 -5.12 26.70
C LEU A 102 18.20 -3.60 26.70
N ILE A 103 17.15 -2.81 26.45
CA ILE A 103 17.26 -1.35 26.46
C ILE A 103 17.56 -0.81 27.85
N ASP A 104 16.97 -1.39 28.89
CA ASP A 104 17.25 -0.98 30.27
C ASP A 104 18.69 -1.28 30.66
N LEU A 105 19.18 -2.50 30.39
CA LEU A 105 20.58 -2.88 30.62
C LEU A 105 21.55 -2.02 29.81
N TRP A 106 21.23 -1.76 28.53
CA TRP A 106 22.03 -0.90 27.67
C TRP A 106 22.14 0.52 28.22
N ARG A 107 21.02 1.12 28.66
CA ARG A 107 21.00 2.47 29.24
C ARG A 107 21.81 2.54 30.52
N GLU A 108 21.76 1.53 31.38
CA GLU A 108 22.58 1.47 32.58
C GLU A 108 24.07 1.29 32.27
N ALA A 109 24.43 0.45 31.30
CA ALA A 109 25.82 0.30 30.86
C ALA A 109 26.36 1.61 30.25
N ARG A 110 25.55 2.32 29.45
CA ARG A 110 25.90 3.62 28.84
C ARG A 110 26.10 4.75 29.85
N LYS A 111 25.59 4.62 31.08
CA LYS A 111 25.92 5.55 32.18
C LYS A 111 27.29 5.27 32.79
N LYS A 112 27.75 4.01 32.76
CA LYS A 112 29.01 3.55 33.35
C LYS A 112 30.19 3.67 32.40
N TYR A 113 29.96 3.47 31.10
CA TYR A 113 31.00 3.45 30.07
C TYR A 113 30.72 4.48 28.98
N SER A 114 31.68 5.36 28.72
CA SER A 114 31.60 6.35 27.64
C SER A 114 31.74 5.73 26.25
N ASP A 115 32.56 4.68 26.11
CA ASP A 115 32.68 3.87 24.89
C ASP A 115 31.51 2.87 24.77
N PRO A 116 30.71 2.92 23.69
CA PRO A 116 29.58 2.02 23.49
C PRO A 116 29.99 0.56 23.25
N VAL A 117 31.20 0.31 22.73
CA VAL A 117 31.72 -1.06 22.58
C VAL A 117 32.04 -1.65 23.96
N ALA A 118 32.69 -0.86 24.82
CA ALA A 118 32.92 -1.24 26.21
C ALA A 118 31.61 -1.41 27.02
N ALA A 119 30.57 -0.63 26.72
CA ALA A 119 29.25 -0.79 27.33
C ALA A 119 28.50 -2.06 26.87
N TRP A 120 28.89 -2.63 25.73
CA TRP A 120 28.28 -3.82 25.12
C TRP A 120 28.98 -5.12 25.53
N ALA A 121 30.29 -5.05 25.79
CA ALA A 121 31.14 -6.18 26.19
C ALA A 121 30.75 -6.76 27.57
#